data_AF-A0A508A6V7-F1
#
_entry.id   AF-A0A508A6V7-F1
#
_cell.length_a   1.000
_cell.length_b   1.000
_cell.length_c   1.000
_cell.angle_alpha   90.00
_cell.angle_beta   90.00
_cell.angle_gamma   90.00
#
_symmetry.space_group_name_H-M   'P 1'
#
loop_
_entity.id
_entity.type
_entity.pdbx_description
1 polymer ?
#
loop_
_entity_poly.entity_id
_entity_poly.type
_entity_poly.pdbx_seq_one_letter_code
_entity_poly.pdbx_strand_id
1 'polypeptide(L)'
;MSAHVPGRLLLTLRLGEMPEHVPGLRAVFGYGAQKAECIDGGVIDRLLRHHGGAFRATRLHSARRRRVERPVPGARRFDDVEQLSGVARVLRIEIRDPAGLPALLQALAEVPVVERVGADHLCRGPFAADGGVDGTASLADPSWPQALIHLPQALEYEPGDPATVIGLADTGVAMEHEELKARLRAGFDSVDLDPDSVGGITLVGDFRHRGEQP
;
A
#
# COMPACT_ATOMS: atom_id res chain seq x y z
N MET A 1 16.00 -11.99 -7.73
CA MET A 1 14.57 -12.40 -7.59
C MET A 1 13.89 -11.38 -6.69
N SER A 2 12.75 -10.82 -7.11
CA SER A 2 11.96 -9.93 -6.24
C SER A 2 11.36 -10.76 -5.10
N ALA A 3 11.64 -10.38 -3.86
CA ALA A 3 11.03 -11.03 -2.70
C ALA A 3 9.53 -10.72 -2.66
N HIS A 4 8.73 -11.63 -2.11
CA HIS A 4 7.30 -11.44 -1.91
C HIS A 4 6.90 -11.99 -0.55
N VAL A 5 5.78 -11.51 -0.02
CA VAL A 5 5.19 -12.00 1.23
C VAL A 5 4.58 -13.38 0.98
N PRO A 6 5.08 -14.46 1.59
CA PRO A 6 4.53 -15.80 1.39
C PRO A 6 3.05 -15.84 1.76
N GLY A 7 2.26 -16.51 0.91
CA GLY A 7 0.83 -16.69 1.15
C GLY A 7 0.00 -15.41 1.03
N ARG A 8 0.54 -14.33 0.46
CA ARG A 8 -0.20 -13.10 0.24
C ARG A 8 -0.19 -12.70 -1.24
N LEU A 9 -1.35 -12.29 -1.73
CA LEU A 9 -1.53 -11.86 -3.11
C LEU A 9 -2.49 -10.67 -3.21
N LEU A 10 -2.38 -9.95 -4.32
CA LEU A 10 -3.27 -8.87 -4.71
C LEU A 10 -4.11 -9.33 -5.89
N LEU A 11 -5.42 -9.06 -5.81
CA LEU A 11 -6.39 -9.40 -6.83
C LEU A 11 -7.20 -8.14 -7.18
N THR A 12 -7.10 -7.67 -8.41
CA THR A 12 -7.95 -6.62 -8.95
C THR A 12 -9.07 -7.27 -9.74
N LEU A 13 -10.31 -7.00 -9.34
CA LEU A 13 -11.50 -7.46 -10.05
C LEU A 13 -11.88 -6.47 -11.15
N ARG A 14 -12.66 -6.92 -12.14
CA ARG A 14 -13.23 -6.03 -13.15
C ARG A 14 -14.26 -5.07 -12.54
N LEU A 15 -14.54 -3.99 -13.27
CA LEU A 15 -15.53 -2.99 -12.86
C LEU A 15 -16.90 -3.65 -12.63
N GLY A 16 -17.50 -3.39 -11.47
CA GLY A 16 -18.81 -3.94 -11.09
C GLY A 16 -18.75 -5.28 -10.34
N GLU A 17 -17.60 -5.95 -10.32
CA GLU A 17 -17.46 -7.30 -9.73
C GLU A 17 -17.10 -7.29 -8.24
N MET A 18 -16.79 -6.12 -7.66
CA MET A 18 -16.35 -6.02 -6.26
C MET A 18 -17.51 -6.28 -5.28
N PRO A 19 -17.44 -7.33 -4.44
CA PRO A 19 -18.50 -7.61 -3.47
C PRO A 19 -18.57 -6.56 -2.36
N GLU A 20 -19.79 -6.22 -1.94
CA GLU A 20 -20.01 -5.16 -0.95
C GLU A 20 -19.57 -5.56 0.46
N HIS A 21 -19.77 -6.83 0.82
CA HIS A 21 -19.54 -7.37 2.16
C HIS A 21 -18.07 -7.47 2.55
N VAL A 22 -17.15 -7.50 1.58
CA VAL A 22 -15.72 -7.57 1.88
C VAL A 22 -15.31 -6.28 2.59
N PRO A 23 -14.77 -6.32 3.81
CA PRO A 23 -14.42 -5.12 4.56
C PRO A 23 -13.21 -4.41 3.94
N GLY A 24 -13.10 -3.10 4.15
CA GLY A 24 -11.88 -2.35 3.85
C GLY A 24 -10.78 -2.63 4.87
N LEU A 25 -9.53 -2.51 4.46
CA LEU A 25 -8.36 -2.72 5.32
C LEU A 25 -8.38 -1.83 6.57
N ARG A 26 -8.75 -0.55 6.40
CA ARG A 26 -8.94 0.39 7.52
C ARG A 26 -10.06 -0.06 8.47
N ALA A 27 -11.11 -0.71 7.96
CA ALA A 27 -12.18 -1.27 8.79
C ALA A 27 -11.67 -2.41 9.68
N VAL A 28 -10.82 -3.28 9.13
CA VAL A 28 -10.25 -4.42 9.84
C VAL A 28 -9.28 -3.97 10.93
N PHE A 29 -8.29 -3.17 10.58
CA PHE A 29 -7.24 -2.79 11.53
C PHE A 29 -7.62 -1.63 12.45
N GLY A 30 -8.39 -0.65 11.96
CA GLY A 30 -8.74 0.54 12.74
C GLY A 30 -10.02 0.37 13.58
N TYR A 31 -10.91 -0.56 13.22
CA TYR A 31 -12.23 -0.69 13.84
C TYR A 31 -12.62 -2.14 14.19
N GLY A 32 -11.70 -3.10 14.06
CA GLY A 32 -11.91 -4.48 14.49
C GLY A 32 -12.85 -5.31 13.62
N ALA A 33 -13.12 -4.89 12.37
CA ALA A 33 -13.92 -5.71 11.45
C ALA A 33 -13.20 -7.04 11.14
N GLN A 34 -13.95 -8.12 10.99
CA GLN A 34 -13.38 -9.41 10.62
C GLN A 34 -13.10 -9.47 9.12
N LYS A 35 -11.92 -9.97 8.73
CA LYS A 35 -11.59 -10.24 7.32
C LYS A 35 -12.60 -11.23 6.73
N ALA A 36 -12.94 -11.07 5.45
CA ALA A 36 -13.90 -11.94 4.79
C ALA A 36 -13.30 -13.33 4.51
N GLU A 37 -14.12 -14.38 4.63
CA GLU A 37 -13.74 -15.77 4.30
C GLU A 37 -14.37 -16.26 2.99
N CYS A 38 -15.00 -15.34 2.27
CA CYS A 38 -15.76 -15.54 1.04
C CYS A 38 -15.70 -14.25 0.22
N ILE A 39 -15.41 -14.35 -1.07
CA ILE A 39 -15.41 -13.23 -2.02
C ILE A 39 -16.66 -13.33 -2.88
N ASP A 40 -16.74 -14.33 -3.76
CA ASP A 40 -17.83 -14.52 -4.71
C ASP A 40 -18.72 -15.72 -4.38
N GLY A 41 -18.32 -16.58 -3.43
CA GLY A 41 -18.93 -17.89 -3.21
C GLY A 41 -18.81 -18.83 -4.41
N GLY A 42 -17.99 -18.46 -5.39
CA GLY A 42 -17.99 -18.97 -6.75
C GLY A 42 -16.62 -19.49 -7.17
N VAL A 43 -16.18 -19.10 -8.37
CA VAL A 43 -14.95 -19.65 -8.96
C VAL A 43 -13.72 -19.16 -8.22
N ILE A 44 -13.70 -17.90 -7.77
CA ILE A 44 -12.55 -17.35 -7.03
C ILE A 44 -12.39 -18.11 -5.71
N ASP A 45 -13.46 -18.25 -4.94
CA ASP A 45 -13.44 -18.96 -3.66
C ASP A 45 -13.04 -20.43 -3.81
N ARG A 46 -13.49 -21.12 -4.87
CA ARG A 46 -13.10 -22.50 -5.16
C ARG A 46 -11.60 -22.61 -5.47
N LEU A 47 -11.06 -21.73 -6.30
CA LEU A 47 -9.64 -21.73 -6.65
C LEU A 47 -8.76 -21.43 -5.43
N LEU A 48 -9.15 -20.43 -4.63
CA LEU A 48 -8.47 -20.10 -3.38
C LEU A 48 -8.44 -21.30 -2.42
N ARG A 49 -9.57 -22.00 -2.26
CA ARG A 49 -9.66 -23.19 -1.40
C ARG A 49 -8.88 -24.37 -1.93
N HIS A 50 -8.90 -24.57 -3.25
CA HIS A 50 -8.23 -25.70 -3.88
C HIS A 50 -6.70 -25.58 -3.81
N HIS A 51 -6.15 -24.40 -4.12
CA HIS A 51 -4.70 -24.20 -4.17
C HIS A 51 -4.10 -23.65 -2.87
N GLY A 52 -4.81 -22.78 -2.15
CA GLY A 52 -4.29 -22.07 -0.97
C GLY A 52 -4.91 -22.50 0.37
N GLY A 53 -5.88 -23.43 0.35
CA GLY A 53 -6.60 -23.87 1.54
C GLY A 53 -7.52 -22.79 2.12
N ALA A 54 -7.47 -22.58 3.44
CA ALA A 54 -8.23 -21.49 4.05
C ALA A 54 -7.68 -20.13 3.62
N PHE A 55 -8.54 -19.13 3.43
CA PHE A 55 -8.11 -17.78 3.07
C PHE A 55 -8.85 -16.69 3.85
N ARG A 56 -8.30 -15.49 3.82
CA ARG A 56 -8.89 -14.25 4.34
C ARG A 56 -8.72 -13.14 3.31
N ALA A 57 -9.77 -12.37 3.07
CA ALA A 57 -9.81 -11.30 2.08
C ALA A 57 -10.21 -9.96 2.70
N THR A 58 -9.60 -8.90 2.20
CA THR A 58 -9.90 -7.50 2.56
C THR A 58 -9.75 -6.62 1.33
N ARG A 59 -10.55 -5.54 1.22
CA ARG A 59 -10.28 -4.50 0.23
C ARG A 59 -9.06 -3.70 0.66
N LEU A 60 -8.09 -3.55 -0.22
CA LEU A 60 -6.82 -2.89 0.09
C LEU A 60 -7.03 -1.41 0.41
N HIS A 61 -7.82 -0.72 -0.41
CA HIS A 61 -8.02 0.72 -0.30
C HIS A 61 -9.30 1.08 0.44
N SER A 62 -9.32 2.30 0.98
CA SER A 62 -10.52 2.94 1.52
C SER A 62 -10.94 4.06 0.58
N ALA A 63 -12.25 4.28 0.47
CA ALA A 63 -12.77 5.43 -0.27
C ALA A 63 -12.25 6.73 0.36
N ARG A 64 -11.90 7.70 -0.49
CA ARG A 64 -11.46 9.04 -0.09
C ARG A 64 -12.50 9.75 0.76
N ARG A 65 -13.78 9.65 0.38
CA ARG A 65 -14.89 10.29 1.10
C ARG A 65 -15.21 9.57 2.40
N ARG A 66 -15.39 10.35 3.46
CA ARG A 66 -15.70 9.80 4.79
C ARG A 66 -17.09 9.19 4.79
N ARG A 67 -17.33 8.24 5.70
CA ARG A 67 -18.65 7.59 5.86
C ARG A 67 -19.77 8.60 6.12
N VAL A 68 -19.46 9.67 6.86
CA VAL A 68 -20.42 10.72 7.23
C VAL A 68 -20.86 11.53 5.99
N GLU A 69 -19.95 11.71 5.03
CA GLU A 69 -20.21 12.44 3.78
C GLU A 69 -20.98 11.60 2.77
N ARG A 70 -20.77 10.27 2.77
CA ARG A 70 -21.47 9.33 1.88
C ARG A 70 -21.86 8.06 2.66
N PRO A 71 -23.07 8.00 3.23
CA PRO A 71 -23.51 6.90 4.10
C PRO A 71 -23.89 5.63 3.33
N VAL A 72 -23.25 5.37 2.19
CA VAL A 72 -23.38 4.11 1.45
C VAL A 72 -22.33 3.11 1.94
N PRO A 73 -22.68 1.83 2.06
CA PRO A 73 -21.74 0.80 2.49
C PRO A 73 -20.79 0.41 1.34
N GLY A 74 -19.70 -0.25 1.74
CA GLY A 74 -18.89 -1.06 0.82
C GLY A 74 -18.26 -0.32 -0.35
N ALA A 75 -18.17 -1.02 -1.48
CA ALA A 75 -17.56 -0.55 -2.73
C ALA A 75 -18.34 0.61 -3.38
N ARG A 76 -19.63 0.79 -3.05
CA ARG A 76 -20.43 1.90 -3.57
C ARG A 76 -19.99 3.28 -3.03
N ARG A 77 -19.12 3.32 -2.02
CA ARG A 77 -18.63 4.58 -1.46
C ARG A 77 -17.60 5.28 -2.33
N PHE A 78 -16.85 4.50 -3.11
CA PHE A 78 -15.88 5.04 -4.03
C PHE A 78 -16.57 5.88 -5.12
N ASP A 79 -15.99 7.02 -5.46
CA ASP A 79 -16.46 7.85 -6.56
C ASP A 79 -16.06 7.26 -7.93
N ASP A 80 -16.51 7.90 -9.02
CA ASP A 80 -16.32 7.36 -10.36
C ASP A 80 -14.84 7.29 -10.77
N VAL A 81 -14.01 8.21 -10.27
CA VAL A 81 -12.56 8.21 -10.54
C VAL A 81 -11.89 7.06 -9.80
N GLU A 82 -12.24 6.85 -8.53
CA GLU A 82 -11.77 5.73 -7.74
C GLU A 82 -12.22 4.37 -8.28
N GLN A 83 -13.45 4.33 -8.82
CA GLN A 83 -13.96 3.17 -9.53
C GLN A 83 -13.16 2.92 -10.80
N LEU A 84 -13.07 3.88 -11.73
CA LEU A 84 -12.42 3.70 -13.02
C LEU A 84 -10.92 3.40 -12.91
N SER A 85 -10.21 4.07 -12.00
CA SER A 85 -8.77 3.84 -11.75
C SER A 85 -8.42 2.44 -11.24
N GLY A 86 -9.41 1.70 -10.73
CA GLY A 86 -9.21 0.35 -10.19
C GLY A 86 -8.92 0.28 -8.69
N VAL A 87 -8.70 1.42 -8.04
CA VAL A 87 -8.45 1.49 -6.59
C VAL A 87 -9.60 0.89 -5.78
N ALA A 88 -10.85 1.09 -6.21
CA ALA A 88 -12.03 0.56 -5.52
C ALA A 88 -12.15 -0.98 -5.55
N ARG A 89 -11.41 -1.64 -6.46
CA ARG A 89 -11.62 -3.05 -6.83
C ARG A 89 -10.40 -3.95 -6.56
N VAL A 90 -9.48 -3.52 -5.70
CA VAL A 90 -8.31 -4.30 -5.26
C VAL A 90 -8.57 -5.02 -3.94
N LEU A 91 -8.38 -6.33 -3.94
CA LEU A 91 -8.36 -7.19 -2.77
C LEU A 91 -6.94 -7.55 -2.39
N ARG A 92 -6.67 -7.57 -1.08
CA ARG A 92 -5.55 -8.28 -0.49
C ARG A 92 -6.06 -9.59 0.09
N ILE A 93 -5.46 -10.69 -0.34
CA ILE A 93 -5.85 -12.04 0.04
C ILE A 93 -4.67 -12.73 0.71
N GLU A 94 -4.94 -13.32 1.86
CA GLU A 94 -4.01 -14.13 2.65
C GLU A 94 -4.49 -15.59 2.59
N ILE A 95 -3.63 -16.51 2.16
CA ILE A 95 -3.91 -17.94 2.04
C ILE A 95 -3.11 -18.73 3.08
N ARG A 96 -3.64 -19.87 3.52
CA ARG A 96 -3.01 -20.74 4.53
C ARG A 96 -1.82 -21.49 3.95
N ASP A 97 -1.93 -22.00 2.73
CA ASP A 97 -0.88 -22.77 2.08
C ASP A 97 -0.14 -21.93 1.03
N PRO A 98 1.04 -21.38 1.37
CA PRO A 98 1.81 -20.56 0.43
C PRO A 98 2.42 -21.39 -0.71
N ALA A 99 2.56 -22.71 -0.58
CA ALA A 99 3.19 -23.55 -1.61
C ALA A 99 2.36 -23.61 -2.89
N GLY A 100 1.03 -23.49 -2.77
CA GLY A 100 0.11 -23.46 -3.91
C GLY A 100 0.00 -22.10 -4.61
N LEU A 101 0.66 -21.04 -4.11
CA LEU A 101 0.53 -19.68 -4.64
C LEU A 101 0.85 -19.58 -6.15
N PRO A 102 1.93 -20.19 -6.69
CA PRO A 102 2.22 -20.07 -8.12
C PRO A 102 1.10 -20.62 -9.02
N ALA A 103 0.56 -21.79 -8.69
CA ALA A 103 -0.55 -22.39 -9.42
C ALA A 103 -1.85 -21.58 -9.28
N LEU A 104 -2.10 -21.05 -8.08
CA LEU A 104 -3.24 -20.18 -7.82
C LEU A 104 -3.20 -18.89 -8.65
N LEU A 105 -2.04 -18.23 -8.73
CA LEU A 105 -1.88 -17.01 -9.53
C LEU A 105 -2.18 -17.27 -11.01
N GLN A 106 -1.70 -18.39 -11.56
CA GLN A 106 -1.99 -18.79 -12.93
C GLN A 106 -3.49 -19.07 -13.12
N ALA A 107 -4.11 -19.82 -12.21
CA ALA A 107 -5.53 -20.15 -12.32
C ALA A 107 -6.44 -18.91 -12.20
N LEU A 108 -6.13 -17.98 -11.30
CA LEU A 108 -6.89 -16.74 -11.13
C LEU A 108 -6.74 -15.79 -12.32
N ALA A 109 -5.59 -15.79 -13.01
CA ALA A 109 -5.37 -14.97 -14.19
C ALA A 109 -6.29 -15.34 -15.37
N GLU A 110 -6.76 -16.59 -15.43
CA GLU A 110 -7.68 -17.09 -16.46
C GLU A 110 -9.17 -16.84 -16.13
N VAL A 111 -9.49 -16.29 -14.95
CA VAL A 111 -10.87 -16.05 -14.53
C VAL A 111 -11.39 -14.75 -15.17
N PRO A 112 -12.52 -14.76 -15.91
CA PRO A 112 -13.00 -13.58 -16.64
C PRO A 112 -13.24 -12.33 -15.79
N VAL A 113 -13.72 -12.49 -14.54
CA VAL A 113 -13.99 -11.38 -13.62
C VAL A 113 -12.73 -10.79 -12.97
N VAL A 114 -11.58 -11.44 -13.16
CA VAL A 114 -10.28 -10.96 -12.68
C VAL A 114 -9.66 -10.05 -13.75
N GLU A 115 -9.30 -8.84 -13.34
CA GLU A 115 -8.60 -7.87 -14.19
C GLU A 115 -7.08 -8.06 -14.07
N ARG A 116 -6.59 -8.28 -12.85
CA ARG A 116 -5.17 -8.49 -12.57
C ARG A 116 -4.99 -9.32 -11.31
N VAL A 117 -3.98 -10.17 -11.29
CA VAL A 117 -3.55 -10.89 -10.09
C VAL A 117 -2.02 -10.86 -10.00
N GLY A 118 -1.48 -10.82 -8.79
CA GLY A 118 -0.04 -10.86 -8.54
C GLY A 118 0.30 -11.18 -7.09
N ALA A 119 1.51 -11.68 -6.84
CA ALA A 119 2.04 -11.83 -5.49
C ALA A 119 2.20 -10.46 -4.82
N ASP A 120 2.11 -10.41 -3.48
CA ASP A 120 2.43 -9.18 -2.74
C ASP A 120 3.95 -9.02 -2.62
N HIS A 121 4.53 -8.19 -3.47
CA HIS A 121 5.97 -8.04 -3.60
C HIS A 121 6.57 -7.11 -2.53
N LEU A 122 7.73 -7.50 -2.02
CA LEU A 122 8.55 -6.68 -1.14
C LEU A 122 9.50 -5.83 -1.99
N CYS A 123 9.37 -4.52 -1.87
CA CYS A 123 10.28 -3.56 -2.48
C CYS A 123 11.39 -3.15 -1.50
N ARG A 124 12.55 -2.80 -2.04
CA ARG A 124 13.66 -2.22 -1.26
C ARG A 124 14.07 -0.91 -1.91
N GLY A 125 14.35 0.11 -1.09
CA GLY A 125 14.93 1.36 -1.56
C GLY A 125 16.31 1.11 -2.18
N PRO A 126 16.71 1.90 -3.19
CA PRO A 126 17.99 1.72 -3.87
C PRO A 126 19.19 2.15 -3.02
N PHE A 127 18.95 2.90 -1.94
CA PHE A 127 19.99 3.39 -1.05
C PHE A 127 20.18 2.41 0.09
N ALA A 128 21.36 1.78 0.15
CA ALA A 128 21.76 1.09 1.36
C ALA A 128 21.93 2.14 2.45
N ALA A 129 21.40 1.86 3.65
CA ALA A 129 21.89 2.49 4.87
C ALA A 129 23.29 1.93 5.16
N ASP A 130 24.22 2.09 4.22
CA ASP A 130 25.64 1.90 4.52
C ASP A 130 25.91 2.87 5.66
N GLY A 131 26.29 2.27 6.80
CA GLY A 131 26.29 2.88 8.12
C GLY A 131 26.73 4.33 8.04
N GLY A 132 25.93 5.19 8.68
CA GLY A 132 26.02 6.63 8.63
C GLY A 132 27.41 7.09 8.27
N VAL A 133 27.52 7.80 7.15
CA VAL A 133 28.71 8.57 6.80
C VAL A 133 29.18 9.17 8.10
N ASP A 134 30.30 8.66 8.62
CA ASP A 134 31.01 9.23 9.75
C ASP A 134 30.96 10.74 9.49
N GLY A 135 30.49 11.53 10.46
CA GLY A 135 30.09 12.93 10.30
C GLY A 135 31.21 13.90 9.91
N THR A 136 32.20 13.42 9.16
CA THR A 136 33.43 14.03 8.69
C THR A 136 33.50 14.14 7.17
N ALA A 137 32.61 13.50 6.39
CA ALA A 137 32.46 13.87 4.98
C ALA A 137 31.59 15.14 4.89
N SER A 138 32.21 16.27 5.21
CA SER A 138 31.69 17.58 4.84
C SER A 138 31.55 17.58 3.31
N LEU A 139 30.34 17.34 2.81
CA LEU A 139 29.99 17.74 1.45
C LEU A 139 30.33 19.23 1.37
N ALA A 140 31.33 19.57 0.56
CA ALA A 140 32.02 20.86 0.61
C ALA A 140 31.12 22.08 0.35
N ASP A 141 29.86 21.86 0.00
CA ASP A 141 28.79 22.86 -0.05
C ASP A 141 27.43 22.12 -0.08
N PRO A 142 26.59 22.16 0.97
CA PRO A 142 25.30 21.46 0.96
C PRO A 142 24.35 21.93 -0.15
N SER A 143 24.61 23.07 -0.79
CA SER A 143 23.79 23.62 -1.87
C SER A 143 24.18 23.12 -3.27
N TRP A 144 25.28 22.37 -3.40
CA TRP A 144 25.75 21.86 -4.72
C TRP A 144 24.67 21.13 -5.53
N PRO A 145 23.78 20.28 -4.95
CA PRO A 145 22.76 19.61 -5.73
C PRO A 145 21.72 20.59 -6.27
N GLN A 146 21.39 21.62 -5.48
CA GLN A 146 20.43 22.66 -5.87
C GLN A 146 20.99 23.51 -7.02
N ALA A 147 22.28 23.83 -6.98
CA ALA A 147 22.96 24.54 -8.05
C ALA A 147 22.98 23.73 -9.36
N LEU A 148 23.23 22.42 -9.30
CA LEU A 148 23.25 21.55 -10.49
C LEU A 148 21.90 21.47 -11.21
N ILE A 149 20.79 21.54 -10.46
CA ILE A 149 19.45 21.52 -11.05
C ILE A 149 18.90 22.94 -11.29
N HIS A 150 19.73 23.98 -11.13
CA HIS A 150 19.36 25.38 -11.26
C HIS A 150 18.14 25.77 -10.40
N LEU A 151 18.02 25.18 -9.20
CA LEU A 151 16.88 25.40 -8.31
C LEU A 151 16.70 26.88 -7.93
N PRO A 152 17.76 27.65 -7.57
CA PRO A 152 17.57 29.06 -7.22
C PRO A 152 16.93 29.86 -8.35
N GLN A 153 17.37 29.67 -9.60
CA GLN A 153 16.80 30.34 -10.75
C GLN A 153 15.36 29.90 -10.99
N ALA A 154 15.05 28.61 -10.86
CA ALA A 154 13.68 28.12 -11.00
C ALA A 154 12.73 28.76 -9.97
N LEU A 155 13.17 28.91 -8.72
CA LEU A 155 12.40 29.53 -7.64
C LEU A 155 12.17 31.03 -7.84
N GLU A 156 13.02 31.73 -8.60
CA GLU A 156 12.79 33.12 -9.01
C GLU A 156 11.60 33.24 -9.98
N TYR A 157 11.34 32.22 -10.80
CA TYR A 157 10.20 32.19 -11.74
C TYR A 157 8.92 31.64 -11.10
N GLU A 158 9.02 30.53 -10.37
CA GLU A 158 7.89 29.86 -9.72
C GLU A 158 8.35 29.28 -8.37
N PRO A 159 8.01 29.94 -7.24
CA PRO A 159 8.44 29.48 -5.91
C PRO A 159 7.67 28.22 -5.44
N GLY A 160 6.65 27.80 -6.18
CA GLY A 160 5.78 26.67 -5.89
C GLY A 160 4.39 27.12 -5.46
N ASP A 161 3.36 26.41 -5.93
CA ASP A 161 1.97 26.64 -5.53
C ASP A 161 1.65 25.88 -4.23
N PRO A 162 1.22 26.56 -3.14
CA PRO A 162 0.78 25.90 -1.91
C PRO A 162 -0.38 24.91 -2.10
N ALA A 163 -1.15 25.01 -3.18
CA ALA A 163 -2.19 24.03 -3.52
C ALA A 163 -1.60 22.71 -4.05
N THR A 164 -0.37 22.72 -4.56
CA THR A 164 0.34 21.52 -5.01
C THR A 164 0.85 20.73 -3.81
N VAL A 165 0.52 19.44 -3.77
CA VAL A 165 0.91 18.53 -2.69
C VAL A 165 1.82 17.44 -3.26
N ILE A 166 2.98 17.27 -2.64
CA ILE A 166 3.92 16.20 -2.97
C ILE A 166 3.72 15.08 -1.94
N GLY A 167 3.29 13.91 -2.41
CA GLY A 167 3.22 12.70 -1.60
C GLY A 167 4.55 11.96 -1.65
N LEU A 168 5.17 11.74 -0.48
CA LEU A 168 6.38 10.94 -0.34
C LEU A 168 6.04 9.61 0.32
N ALA A 169 6.30 8.50 -0.38
CA ALA A 169 6.17 7.15 0.17
C ALA A 169 7.58 6.63 0.50
N ASP A 170 7.95 6.73 1.76
CA ASP A 170 9.27 6.36 2.28
C ASP A 170 9.12 5.73 3.69
N THR A 171 10.21 5.59 4.41
CA THR A 171 10.33 5.04 5.77
C THR A 171 9.73 5.92 6.88
N GLY A 172 9.20 7.09 6.52
CA GLY A 172 8.61 8.06 7.45
C GLY A 172 9.36 9.40 7.40
N VAL A 173 9.02 10.30 8.32
CA VAL A 173 9.66 11.63 8.40
C VAL A 173 9.95 12.01 9.85
N ALA A 174 11.09 12.66 10.09
CA ALA A 174 11.39 13.25 11.39
C ALA A 174 10.48 14.46 11.65
N MET A 175 9.32 14.22 12.28
CA MET A 175 8.26 15.21 12.49
C MET A 175 8.71 16.45 13.28
N GLU A 176 9.73 16.31 14.13
CA GLU A 176 10.29 17.38 14.95
C GLU A 176 11.42 18.16 14.26
N HIS A 177 11.77 17.81 13.02
CA HIS A 177 12.83 18.48 12.28
C HIS A 177 12.46 19.94 11.95
N GLU A 178 13.30 20.89 12.37
CA GLU A 178 12.99 22.32 12.29
C GLU A 178 12.67 22.80 10.87
N GLU A 179 13.40 22.30 9.86
CA GLU A 179 13.19 22.68 8.45
C GLU A 179 11.82 22.23 7.89
N LEU A 180 11.27 21.15 8.45
CA LEU A 180 10.01 20.57 8.00
C LEU A 180 8.81 21.10 8.78
N LYS A 181 9.07 21.81 9.88
CA LYS A 181 8.05 22.42 10.73
C LYS A 181 7.19 23.37 9.90
N ALA A 182 5.87 23.17 9.93
CA ALA A 182 4.86 23.88 9.13
C ALA A 182 4.82 23.59 7.62
N ARG A 183 5.69 22.71 7.08
CA ARG A 183 5.66 22.29 5.66
C ARG A 183 4.98 20.94 5.45
N LEU A 184 4.82 20.16 6.51
CA LEU A 184 4.19 18.84 6.46
C LEU A 184 2.66 18.96 6.59
N ARG A 185 1.96 18.19 5.76
CA ARG A 185 0.53 17.88 5.94
C ARG A 185 0.40 16.52 6.63
N ALA A 186 -0.78 16.23 7.17
CA ALA A 186 -1.06 14.92 7.75
C ALA A 186 -0.78 13.81 6.72
N GLY A 187 0.04 12.84 7.13
CA GLY A 187 0.35 11.64 6.38
C GLY A 187 -0.41 10.43 6.92
N PHE A 188 0.06 9.23 6.58
CA PHE A 188 -0.39 7.99 7.21
C PHE A 188 0.70 6.93 7.09
N ASP A 189 0.77 6.08 8.10
CA ASP A 189 1.56 4.86 8.07
C ASP A 189 0.73 3.72 7.48
N SER A 190 1.26 3.10 6.43
CA SER A 190 0.64 1.99 5.72
C SER A 190 1.31 0.64 5.97
N VAL A 191 2.37 0.60 6.78
CA VAL A 191 3.16 -0.60 7.05
C VAL A 191 2.28 -1.68 7.68
N ASP A 192 2.39 -2.89 7.14
CA ASP A 192 1.68 -4.09 7.61
C ASP A 192 2.44 -5.34 7.21
N LEU A 193 3.61 -5.41 7.81
CA LEU A 193 4.54 -6.50 7.67
C LEU A 193 4.66 -7.16 9.03
N ASP A 194 4.10 -8.36 9.13
CA ASP A 194 4.37 -9.24 10.26
C ASP A 194 5.79 -9.82 10.06
N PRO A 195 6.71 -9.75 11.05
CA PRO A 195 8.01 -10.41 10.98
C PRO A 195 7.94 -11.86 10.52
N ASP A 196 6.90 -12.58 10.95
CA ASP A 196 6.70 -13.98 10.57
C ASP A 196 6.29 -14.14 9.10
N SER A 197 5.75 -13.07 8.50
CA SER A 197 5.30 -13.03 7.10
C SER A 197 6.36 -12.58 6.09
N VAL A 198 7.52 -12.08 6.52
CA VAL A 198 8.55 -11.55 5.59
C VAL A 198 9.72 -12.50 5.33
N GLY A 199 9.55 -13.79 5.63
CA GLY A 199 10.44 -14.85 5.15
C GLY A 199 11.89 -14.74 5.65
N GLY A 200 12.08 -14.35 6.91
CA GLY A 200 13.39 -14.25 7.55
C GLY A 200 14.10 -12.91 7.35
N ILE A 201 13.42 -11.90 6.81
CA ILE A 201 13.91 -10.51 6.78
C ILE A 201 13.73 -9.89 8.17
N THR A 202 14.81 -9.38 8.75
CA THR A 202 14.73 -8.57 9.97
C THR A 202 14.09 -7.22 9.66
N LEU A 203 12.93 -6.95 10.25
CA LEU A 203 12.27 -5.66 10.17
C LEU A 203 12.87 -4.69 11.21
N VAL A 204 13.01 -3.42 10.83
CA VAL A 204 13.52 -2.34 11.67
C VAL A 204 12.47 -1.21 11.67
N GLY A 205 12.27 -0.55 12.82
CA GLY A 205 11.27 0.51 12.98
C GLY A 205 9.93 0.01 13.54
N ASP A 206 8.88 0.84 13.43
CA ASP A 206 7.53 0.42 13.75
C ASP A 206 6.94 -0.33 12.54
N PHE A 207 6.79 -1.64 12.69
CA PHE A 207 6.17 -2.51 11.68
C PHE A 207 4.89 -3.15 12.21
N ARG A 208 4.46 -2.80 13.42
CA ARG A 208 3.31 -3.42 14.12
C ARG A 208 2.13 -2.47 14.29
N HIS A 209 2.35 -1.15 14.29
CA HIS A 209 1.27 -0.18 14.49
C HIS A 209 1.06 0.66 13.24
N ARG A 210 -0.15 0.56 12.68
CA ARG A 210 -0.61 1.51 11.67
C ARG A 210 -1.15 2.76 12.35
N GLY A 211 -0.79 3.93 11.85
CA GLY A 211 -1.20 5.21 12.40
C GLY A 211 -1.52 6.27 11.34
N GLU A 212 -2.08 7.39 11.80
CA GLU A 212 -2.18 8.63 11.00
C GLU A 212 -0.96 9.55 11.22
N GLN A 213 0.04 9.06 11.95
CA GLN A 213 1.33 9.72 12.11
C GLN A 213 2.30 9.08 11.11
N PRO A 214 2.88 9.85 10.17
CA PRO A 214 3.89 9.38 9.24
C PRO A 214 5.27 9.23 9.90
#